data_AF-A0A7J6GGZ9-F1
#
_entry.id   AF-A0A7J6GGZ9-F1
#
_cell.length_a   1.000
_cell.length_b   1.000
_cell.length_c   1.000
_cell.angle_alpha   90.00
_cell.angle_beta   90.00
_cell.angle_gamma   90.00
#
_symmetry.space_group_name_H-M   'P 1'
#
loop_
_entity.id
_entity.type
_entity.pdbx_description
1 polymer ?
#
loop_
_entity_poly.entity_id
_entity_poly.type
_entity_poly.pdbx_seq_one_letter_code
_entity_poly.pdbx_strand_id
1 'polypeptide(L)'
;MGDSFYEYLLKVWIQGNKTPAVKRYRYYNSGHPNTASWFPAPLETLVPTLPLPPTSLLEYWPIILIGVSLYAGEPLAADAKLSLIYAGDAGNRYCYSGSLIASKVAGKIVVCDRGGNARVEKGSAVKLACGLALVLANTEDSGEELIADSHLIPATMVGQINGDKIKQYIKSSDDPAATILFRGTVIGSSLAAPKGKNQDF
;
A
#
# COMPACT_ATOMS: atom_id res chain seq x y z
N MET A 1 31.30 -13.04 3.06
CA MET A 1 30.91 -11.61 3.09
C MET A 1 29.81 -11.43 2.07
N GLY A 2 28.57 -11.16 2.49
CA GLY A 2 27.49 -10.92 1.53
C GLY A 2 26.03 -10.96 2.02
N ASP A 3 25.72 -11.35 3.26
CA ASP A 3 24.33 -11.61 3.66
C ASP A 3 23.68 -10.44 4.44
N SER A 4 23.74 -9.20 3.95
CA SER A 4 23.17 -8.05 4.70
C SER A 4 22.57 -6.91 3.87
N PHE A 5 22.10 -7.16 2.64
CA PHE A 5 21.51 -6.07 1.82
C PHE A 5 19.98 -5.96 1.83
N TYR A 6 19.24 -6.73 2.65
CA TYR A 6 17.77 -6.74 2.61
C TYR A 6 17.06 -6.57 3.96
N GLU A 7 17.64 -5.84 4.91
CA GLU A 7 17.10 -5.73 6.28
C GLU A 7 16.49 -4.38 6.66
N TYR A 8 15.83 -3.70 5.72
CA TYR A 8 14.95 -2.56 6.07
C TYR A 8 13.61 -2.62 5.33
N LEU A 9 12.87 -3.70 5.54
CA LEU A 9 11.47 -3.84 5.09
C LEU A 9 10.54 -3.26 6.17
N LEU A 10 10.47 -1.92 6.27
CA LEU A 10 9.44 -1.24 7.06
C LEU A 10 8.11 -1.35 6.30
N LYS A 11 7.31 -2.36 6.62
CA LYS A 11 6.02 -2.58 5.96
C LYS A 11 5.07 -1.44 6.32
N VAL A 12 4.72 -0.65 5.32
CA VAL A 12 3.70 0.40 5.44
C VAL A 12 2.39 -0.10 4.86
N TRP A 13 1.31 0.21 5.56
CA TRP A 13 -0.04 -0.14 5.17
C TRP A 13 -0.76 1.13 4.72
N ILE A 14 -1.19 1.16 3.45
CA ILE A 14 -2.10 2.21 2.98
C ILE A 14 -3.52 1.69 3.15
N GLN A 15 -4.28 2.33 4.04
CA GLN A 15 -5.68 2.01 4.31
C GLN A 15 -6.59 3.02 3.64
N GLY A 16 -7.39 2.60 2.65
CA GLY A 16 -8.33 3.47 1.90
C GLY A 16 -9.81 3.28 2.23
N ASN A 17 -10.66 4.27 1.91
CA ASN A 17 -12.13 4.15 1.96
C ASN A 17 -12.66 3.30 0.77
N LYS A 18 -13.79 2.60 0.94
CA LYS A 18 -14.33 1.65 -0.06
C LYS A 18 -14.87 2.35 -1.31
N THR A 19 -14.51 1.87 -2.51
CA THR A 19 -15.24 2.13 -3.78
C THR A 19 -15.66 0.83 -4.47
N PRO A 20 -16.71 0.86 -5.33
CA PRO A 20 -17.12 -0.31 -6.13
C PRO A 20 -16.00 -0.86 -7.04
N ALA A 21 -15.03 -0.03 -7.44
CA ALA A 21 -13.95 -0.39 -8.37
C ALA A 21 -12.88 -1.33 -7.78
N VAL A 22 -12.76 -1.42 -6.45
CA VAL A 22 -11.73 -2.25 -5.76
C VAL A 22 -12.32 -3.56 -5.19
N LYS A 23 -13.54 -3.94 -5.60
CA LYS A 23 -14.12 -5.24 -5.26
C LYS A 23 -13.38 -6.35 -6.05
N ARG A 24 -12.54 -7.14 -5.37
CA ARG A 24 -11.97 -8.46 -5.78
C ARG A 24 -10.45 -8.57 -6.01
N TYR A 25 -9.60 -7.96 -5.19
CA TYR A 25 -8.23 -8.46 -5.04
C TYR A 25 -8.06 -9.14 -3.68
N ARG A 26 -8.58 -10.37 -3.60
CA ARG A 26 -8.36 -11.27 -2.46
C ARG A 26 -6.86 -11.62 -2.44
N TYR A 27 -6.21 -11.44 -1.29
CA TYR A 27 -4.83 -11.81 -1.01
C TYR A 27 -4.60 -13.27 -1.45
N TYR A 28 -3.85 -13.51 -2.53
CA TYR A 28 -3.53 -14.85 -3.00
C TYR A 28 -2.24 -15.29 -2.32
N ASN A 29 -2.35 -16.01 -1.21
CA ASN A 29 -1.22 -16.73 -0.63
C ASN A 29 -1.25 -18.14 -1.23
N SER A 30 -0.40 -18.40 -2.22
CA SER A 30 -0.25 -19.73 -2.82
C SER A 30 0.72 -20.58 -1.99
N GLY A 31 0.18 -21.61 -1.33
CA GLY A 31 0.91 -22.71 -0.70
C GLY A 31 0.02 -23.95 -0.58
N HIS A 32 0.17 -24.89 -1.50
CA HIS A 32 -0.39 -26.26 -1.53
C HIS A 32 0.43 -27.22 -0.62
N PRO A 33 0.14 -28.54 -0.55
CA PRO A 33 -1.08 -29.27 -0.16
C PRO A 33 -0.76 -30.34 0.94
N ASN A 34 -1.68 -31.29 1.18
CA ASN A 34 -1.56 -32.56 1.94
C ASN A 34 -1.99 -32.46 3.43
N THR A 35 -2.78 -33.35 4.04
CA THR A 35 -3.22 -34.74 3.75
C THR A 35 -4.27 -35.18 4.79
N ALA A 36 -5.06 -36.21 4.45
CA ALA A 36 -5.88 -37.08 5.34
C ALA A 36 -7.12 -36.40 5.99
N SER A 37 -8.25 -37.07 6.26
CA SER A 37 -8.52 -38.47 6.56
C SER A 37 -10.03 -38.77 6.44
N TRP A 38 -10.35 -40.02 6.11
CA TRP A 38 -11.67 -40.63 6.13
C TRP A 38 -12.29 -40.66 7.54
N PHE A 39 -13.49 -40.11 7.72
CA PHE A 39 -14.47 -40.55 8.74
C PHE A 39 -15.89 -40.17 8.31
N PRO A 40 -16.89 -41.07 8.41
CA PRO A 40 -18.29 -40.68 8.35
C PRO A 40 -18.73 -40.13 9.72
N ALA A 41 -19.42 -38.99 9.75
CA ALA A 41 -20.03 -38.47 10.97
C ALA A 41 -21.39 -39.15 11.24
N PRO A 42 -21.71 -39.51 12.51
CA PRO A 42 -23.02 -40.05 12.88
C PRO A 42 -24.08 -38.94 13.12
N LEU A 43 -25.34 -39.37 13.09
CA LEU A 43 -26.57 -38.61 13.31
C LEU A 43 -26.64 -37.97 14.72
N GLU A 44 -27.23 -36.76 14.74
CA GLU A 44 -28.00 -36.10 15.81
C GLU A 44 -27.38 -35.88 17.20
N THR A 45 -27.25 -34.61 17.58
CA THR A 45 -27.88 -34.08 18.81
C THR A 45 -28.19 -32.59 18.63
N LEU A 46 -29.43 -32.22 18.90
CA LEU A 46 -29.98 -30.86 18.82
C LEU A 46 -29.32 -29.96 19.87
N VAL A 47 -28.46 -29.04 19.44
CA VAL A 47 -28.08 -27.86 20.22
C VAL A 47 -29.00 -26.72 19.78
N PRO A 48 -29.71 -26.03 20.70
CA PRO A 48 -30.57 -24.92 20.33
C PRO A 48 -29.70 -23.85 19.68
N THR A 49 -30.01 -23.54 18.42
CA THR A 49 -29.33 -22.50 17.66
C THR A 49 -29.45 -21.19 18.42
N LEU A 50 -28.34 -20.70 18.97
CA LEU A 50 -28.24 -19.30 19.34
C LEU A 50 -28.68 -18.47 18.14
N PRO A 51 -29.54 -17.46 18.31
CA PRO A 51 -29.92 -16.59 17.21
C PRO A 51 -28.64 -15.95 16.65
N LEU A 52 -28.38 -16.21 15.37
CA LEU A 52 -27.33 -15.52 14.65
C LEU A 52 -27.59 -14.00 14.80
N PRO A 53 -26.57 -13.19 15.15
CA PRO A 53 -26.75 -11.75 15.23
C PRO A 53 -27.30 -11.23 13.90
N PRO A 54 -28.15 -10.19 13.94
CA PRO A 54 -28.81 -9.66 12.75
C PRO A 54 -27.77 -9.31 11.67
N THR A 55 -28.04 -9.73 10.44
CA THR A 55 -27.21 -9.55 9.23
C THR A 55 -27.12 -8.09 8.75
N SER A 56 -27.24 -7.11 9.65
CA SER A 56 -27.21 -5.69 9.36
C SER A 56 -25.84 -5.01 9.56
N LEU A 57 -24.78 -5.77 9.85
CA LEU A 57 -23.40 -5.24 9.89
C LEU A 57 -22.50 -6.09 9.00
N LEU A 58 -22.50 -5.79 7.70
CA LEU A 58 -21.31 -6.04 6.88
C LEU A 58 -20.21 -5.11 7.40
N GLU A 59 -19.43 -5.54 8.39
CA GLU A 59 -18.14 -4.93 8.68
C GLU A 59 -17.22 -5.17 7.48
N TYR A 60 -17.33 -4.25 6.52
CA TYR A 60 -16.53 -4.19 5.31
C TYR A 60 -15.09 -3.84 5.68
N TRP A 61 -14.16 -4.75 5.40
CA TRP A 61 -12.74 -4.59 5.75
C TRP A 61 -12.02 -3.53 4.90
N PRO A 62 -11.09 -2.74 5.47
CA PRO A 62 -10.25 -1.79 4.74
C PRO A 62 -9.37 -2.46 3.67
N ILE A 63 -9.16 -1.79 2.54
CA ILE A 63 -8.15 -2.22 1.57
C ILE A 63 -6.79 -1.89 2.14
N ILE A 64 -5.94 -2.89 2.21
CA ILE A 64 -4.60 -2.79 2.75
C ILE A 64 -3.62 -3.07 1.62
N LEU A 65 -2.75 -2.09 1.37
CA LEU A 65 -1.66 -2.23 0.41
C LEU A 65 -0.33 -2.13 1.14
N ILE A 66 0.60 -3.01 0.77
CA ILE A 66 1.91 -3.11 1.41
C ILE A 66 2.92 -2.27 0.59
N GLY A 67 3.71 -1.49 1.31
CA GLY A 67 4.86 -0.76 0.79
C GLY A 67 6.04 -0.78 1.76
N VAL A 68 7.10 -0.04 1.41
CA VAL A 68 8.30 0.14 2.23
C VAL A 68 8.55 1.62 2.54
N SER A 69 9.19 1.90 3.67
CA SER A 69 9.57 3.27 4.06
C SER A 69 10.88 3.27 4.84
N LEU A 70 11.57 4.40 4.98
CA LEU A 70 12.57 4.62 6.05
C LEU A 70 12.23 5.85 6.89
N TYR A 71 10.96 6.28 6.88
CA TYR A 71 10.54 7.45 7.64
C TYR A 71 10.58 7.15 9.15
N ALA A 72 11.33 7.97 9.89
CA ALA A 72 11.54 7.85 11.33
C ALA A 72 11.02 9.06 12.13
N GLY A 73 10.29 9.98 11.47
CA GLY A 73 9.65 11.11 12.13
C GLY A 73 8.28 10.78 12.71
N GLU A 74 7.54 11.81 13.10
CA GLU A 74 6.19 11.66 13.63
C GLU A 74 5.25 11.02 12.59
N PRO A 75 4.63 9.86 12.89
CA PRO A 75 3.71 9.21 11.98
C PRO A 75 2.43 10.02 11.82
N LEU A 76 1.66 9.72 10.77
CA LEU A 76 0.27 10.19 10.70
C LEU A 76 -0.51 9.58 11.87
N ALA A 77 -1.47 10.31 12.43
CA ALA A 77 -2.39 9.75 13.42
C ALA A 77 -3.10 8.54 12.82
N ALA A 78 -3.17 7.44 13.57
CA ALA A 78 -3.60 6.14 13.04
C ALA A 78 -5.05 6.14 12.51
N ASP A 79 -5.89 7.02 13.05
CA ASP A 79 -7.28 7.26 12.66
C ASP A 79 -7.44 8.39 11.64
N ALA A 80 -6.39 9.18 11.36
CA ALA A 80 -6.44 10.26 10.39
C ALA A 80 -6.56 9.72 8.97
N LYS A 81 -7.75 9.91 8.37
CA LYS A 81 -7.98 9.68 6.95
C LYS A 81 -7.77 10.99 6.19
N LEU A 82 -6.68 11.06 5.44
CA LEU A 82 -6.34 12.22 4.63
C LEU A 82 -6.75 11.98 3.18
N SER A 83 -7.24 13.02 2.50
CA SER A 83 -7.55 12.92 1.07
C SER A 83 -6.30 12.53 0.27
N LEU A 84 -6.49 11.69 -0.75
CA LEU A 84 -5.48 11.29 -1.71
C LEU A 84 -5.58 12.14 -2.96
N ILE A 85 -4.44 12.41 -3.59
CA ILE A 85 -4.40 13.03 -4.91
C ILE A 85 -3.28 12.42 -5.74
N TYR A 86 -3.56 12.13 -7.01
CA TYR A 86 -2.52 11.76 -7.96
C TYR A 86 -1.83 13.01 -8.49
N ALA A 87 -0.49 13.04 -8.43
CA ALA A 87 0.29 14.21 -8.76
C ALA A 87 0.14 14.64 -10.23
N GLY A 88 -0.20 13.72 -11.13
CA GLY A 88 -0.52 14.04 -12.52
C GLY A 88 -1.73 14.97 -12.67
N ASP A 89 -2.71 14.86 -11.76
CA ASP A 89 -3.90 15.73 -11.73
C ASP A 89 -3.63 17.07 -10.99
N ALA A 90 -2.44 17.19 -10.40
CA ALA A 90 -1.95 18.34 -9.64
C ALA A 90 -0.72 19.02 -10.26
N GLY A 91 -0.43 18.75 -11.54
CA GLY A 91 0.58 19.47 -12.32
C GLY A 91 1.64 18.57 -12.95
N ASN A 92 2.19 17.60 -12.20
CA ASN A 92 3.23 16.72 -12.71
C ASN A 92 3.24 15.38 -11.97
N ARG A 93 3.11 14.27 -12.72
CA ARG A 93 3.08 12.91 -12.14
C ARG A 93 4.35 12.54 -11.38
N TYR A 94 5.49 13.14 -11.70
CA TYR A 94 6.77 12.87 -11.07
C TYR A 94 7.05 13.75 -9.85
N CYS A 95 6.17 14.69 -9.49
CA CYS A 95 6.39 15.57 -8.34
C CYS A 95 7.72 16.34 -8.42
N TYR A 96 8.02 16.93 -9.57
CA TYR A 96 9.17 17.81 -9.70
C TYR A 96 9.01 19.03 -8.78
N SER A 97 10.11 19.47 -8.18
CA SER A 97 10.11 20.65 -7.33
C SER A 97 9.54 21.86 -8.09
N GLY A 98 8.61 22.58 -7.46
CA GLY A 98 7.92 23.73 -8.07
C GLY A 98 6.85 23.41 -9.12
N SER A 99 6.65 22.14 -9.49
CA SER A 99 5.65 21.75 -10.51
C SER A 99 4.27 21.39 -9.96
N LEU A 100 4.16 21.19 -8.64
CA LEU A 100 2.91 20.84 -7.98
C LEU A 100 2.06 22.08 -7.70
N ILE A 101 0.77 21.99 -7.99
CA ILE A 101 -0.21 23.02 -7.69
C ILE A 101 -0.55 22.94 -6.20
N ALA A 102 0.03 23.83 -5.39
CA ALA A 102 -0.08 23.81 -3.92
C ALA A 102 -1.55 23.79 -3.43
N SER A 103 -2.45 24.54 -4.07
CA SER A 103 -3.88 24.56 -3.69
C SER A 103 -4.60 23.22 -3.85
N LYS A 104 -4.09 22.31 -4.68
CA LYS A 104 -4.61 20.96 -4.85
C LYS A 104 -3.97 19.94 -3.90
N VAL A 105 -2.72 20.20 -3.51
CA VAL A 105 -1.86 19.26 -2.76
C VAL A 105 -1.88 19.50 -1.25
N ALA A 106 -2.07 20.75 -0.82
CA ALA A 106 -2.00 21.12 0.59
C ALA A 106 -2.94 20.26 1.46
N GLY A 107 -2.41 19.69 2.53
CA GLY A 107 -3.19 18.85 3.46
C GLY A 107 -3.45 17.41 3.00
N LYS A 108 -2.89 16.97 1.87
CA LYS A 108 -3.21 15.67 1.25
C LYS A 108 -2.03 14.69 1.27
N ILE A 109 -2.36 13.41 1.04
CA ILE A 109 -1.39 12.39 0.65
C ILE A 109 -1.24 12.44 -0.86
N VAL A 110 -0.02 12.66 -1.34
CA VAL A 110 0.27 12.79 -2.78
C VAL A 110 0.83 11.49 -3.32
N VAL A 111 0.24 10.99 -4.39
CA VAL A 111 0.74 9.83 -5.13
C VAL A 111 1.58 10.31 -6.32
N CYS A 112 2.88 10.03 -6.28
CA CYS A 112 3.84 10.37 -7.32
C CYS A 112 4.32 9.09 -8.03
N ASP A 113 4.53 9.14 -9.33
CA ASP A 113 5.19 8.07 -10.07
C ASP A 113 6.71 8.10 -9.82
N ARG A 114 7.31 6.91 -9.75
CA ARG A 114 8.75 6.70 -9.82
C ARG A 114 9.28 7.07 -11.21
N GLY A 115 10.51 7.59 -11.25
CA GLY A 115 11.19 8.02 -12.47
C GLY A 115 11.30 9.54 -12.58
N GLY A 116 11.95 10.00 -13.65
CA GLY A 116 12.16 11.43 -13.96
C GLY A 116 13.23 12.11 -13.10
N ASN A 117 13.08 12.09 -11.78
CA ASN A 117 13.98 12.70 -10.81
C ASN A 117 14.19 11.81 -9.57
N ALA A 118 15.05 12.25 -8.64
CA ALA A 118 15.44 11.47 -7.48
C ALA A 118 14.24 11.17 -6.56
N ARG A 119 14.16 9.94 -6.03
CA ARG A 119 13.04 9.48 -5.21
C ARG A 119 12.83 10.37 -3.98
N VAL A 120 13.91 10.67 -3.25
CA VAL A 120 13.89 11.53 -2.06
C VAL A 120 13.47 12.97 -2.37
N GLU A 121 13.86 13.51 -3.52
CA GLU A 121 13.53 14.87 -3.95
C GLU A 121 12.00 15.06 -4.05
N LYS A 122 11.28 14.04 -4.53
CA LYS A 122 9.81 14.05 -4.63
C LYS A 122 9.14 14.30 -3.28
N GLY A 123 9.68 13.71 -2.20
CA GLY A 123 9.19 13.95 -0.84
C GLY A 123 9.39 15.40 -0.39
N SER A 124 10.51 16.01 -0.80
CA SER A 124 10.77 17.42 -0.53
C SER A 124 9.84 18.33 -1.34
N ALA A 125 9.57 18.01 -2.60
CA ALA A 125 8.64 18.76 -3.45
C ALA A 125 7.20 18.71 -2.89
N VAL A 126 6.74 17.54 -2.43
CA VAL A 126 5.43 17.39 -1.78
C VAL A 126 5.36 18.23 -0.50
N LYS A 127 6.41 18.19 0.33
CA LYS A 127 6.50 19.01 1.56
C LYS A 127 6.42 20.50 1.25
N LEU A 128 7.17 20.97 0.24
CA LEU A 128 7.16 22.38 -0.18
C LEU A 128 5.79 22.82 -0.71
N ALA A 129 5.02 21.92 -1.31
CA ALA A 129 3.65 22.15 -1.74
C ALA A 129 2.61 21.97 -0.61
N CYS A 130 3.05 21.92 0.66
CA CYS A 130 2.23 21.71 1.86
C CYS A 130 1.48 20.36 1.90
N GLY A 131 1.93 19.36 1.13
CA GLY A 131 1.43 17.99 1.23
C GLY A 131 1.88 17.33 2.52
N LEU A 132 1.02 16.48 3.09
CA LEU A 132 1.26 15.85 4.40
C LEU A 132 1.98 14.51 4.31
N ALA A 133 1.87 13.82 3.18
CA ALA A 133 2.55 12.55 2.97
C ALA A 133 2.76 12.21 1.49
N LEU A 134 3.66 11.26 1.24
CA LEU A 134 4.01 10.78 -0.09
C LEU A 134 3.71 9.28 -0.24
N VAL A 135 3.09 8.90 -1.35
CA VAL A 135 3.12 7.54 -1.88
C VAL A 135 3.90 7.56 -3.18
N LEU A 136 5.05 6.90 -3.21
CA LEU A 136 5.85 6.72 -4.40
C LEU A 136 5.44 5.41 -5.08
N ALA A 137 4.72 5.52 -6.20
CA ALA A 137 4.23 4.38 -6.96
C ALA A 137 5.23 4.02 -8.06
N ASN A 138 5.67 2.76 -8.11
CA ASN A 138 6.43 2.27 -9.26
C ASN A 138 5.60 2.32 -10.56
N THR A 139 6.30 2.50 -11.66
CA THR A 139 5.79 2.34 -13.03
C THR A 139 6.22 0.98 -13.58
N GLU A 140 5.76 0.64 -14.79
CA GLU A 140 6.19 -0.55 -15.53
C GLU A 140 7.72 -0.68 -15.60
N ASP A 141 8.44 0.42 -15.80
CA ASP A 141 9.91 0.46 -15.87
C ASP A 141 10.62 -0.07 -14.60
N SER A 142 9.94 -0.01 -13.44
CA SER A 142 10.50 -0.44 -12.15
C SER A 142 9.80 -1.67 -11.55
N GLY A 143 8.68 -2.11 -12.15
CA GLY A 143 7.90 -3.27 -11.69
C GLY A 143 7.61 -3.27 -10.18
N GLU A 144 7.87 -4.40 -9.53
CA GLU A 144 7.62 -4.59 -8.09
C GLU A 144 8.85 -4.35 -7.19
N GLU A 145 9.93 -3.76 -7.72
CA GLU A 145 11.12 -3.46 -6.91
C GLU A 145 10.83 -2.42 -5.83
N LEU A 146 11.09 -2.77 -4.57
CA LEU A 146 10.88 -1.89 -3.43
C LEU A 146 12.23 -1.43 -2.87
N ILE A 147 12.43 -0.11 -2.87
CA ILE A 147 13.58 0.53 -2.24
C ILE A 147 13.03 1.49 -1.18
N ALA A 148 13.46 1.29 0.06
CA ALA A 148 13.06 2.13 1.17
C ALA A 148 13.99 3.35 1.23
N ASP A 149 13.46 4.54 0.93
CA ASP A 149 14.20 5.80 1.05
C ASP A 149 13.73 6.59 2.28
N SER A 150 14.64 7.37 2.87
CA SER A 150 14.32 8.30 3.95
C SER A 150 13.74 9.60 3.38
N HIS A 151 12.50 9.93 3.74
CA HIS A 151 11.83 11.17 3.33
C HIS A 151 11.65 12.15 4.49
N LEU A 152 11.46 13.44 4.17
CA LEU A 152 11.24 14.52 5.15
C LEU A 152 9.79 14.65 5.65
N ILE A 153 8.90 13.80 5.14
CA ILE A 153 7.48 13.66 5.47
C ILE A 153 7.15 12.17 5.50
N PRO A 154 6.06 11.75 6.17
CA PRO A 154 5.57 10.38 6.07
C PRO A 154 5.50 9.94 4.62
N ALA A 155 6.18 8.85 4.28
CA ALA A 155 6.27 8.39 2.91
C ALA A 155 6.32 6.87 2.83
N THR A 156 5.84 6.33 1.71
CA THR A 156 5.97 4.90 1.39
C THR A 156 6.15 4.69 -0.10
N MET A 157 7.01 3.75 -0.47
CA MET A 157 7.09 3.22 -1.82
C MET A 157 6.22 1.97 -1.95
N VAL A 158 5.48 1.87 -3.04
CA VAL A 158 4.70 0.69 -3.42
C VAL A 158 5.10 0.20 -4.81
N GLY A 159 5.01 -1.12 -5.02
CA GLY A 159 5.25 -1.74 -6.32
C GLY A 159 4.17 -1.35 -7.33
N GLN A 160 4.41 -1.64 -8.62
CA GLN A 160 3.55 -1.22 -9.72
C GLN A 160 2.10 -1.66 -9.51
N ILE A 161 1.85 -2.93 -9.16
CA ILE A 161 0.51 -3.49 -8.95
C ILE A 161 -0.26 -2.70 -7.89
N ASN A 162 0.40 -2.34 -6.79
CA ASN A 162 -0.25 -1.56 -5.72
C ASN A 162 -0.39 -0.08 -6.12
N GLY A 163 0.60 0.49 -6.81
CA GLY A 163 0.52 1.84 -7.37
C GLY A 163 -0.66 2.02 -8.32
N ASP A 164 -0.87 1.06 -9.23
CA ASP A 164 -1.98 1.06 -10.19
C ASP A 164 -3.33 0.93 -9.50
N LYS A 165 -3.43 0.09 -8.46
CA LYS A 165 -4.64 0.00 -7.62
C LYS A 165 -4.97 1.33 -6.93
N ILE A 166 -3.96 2.04 -6.41
CA ILE A 166 -4.16 3.34 -5.75
C ILE A 166 -4.62 4.38 -6.77
N LYS A 167 -3.97 4.45 -7.94
CA LYS A 167 -4.37 5.36 -9.01
C LYS A 167 -5.79 5.06 -9.52
N GLN A 168 -6.16 3.79 -9.64
CA GLN A 168 -7.53 3.38 -9.98
C GLN A 168 -8.52 3.79 -8.89
N TYR A 169 -8.16 3.59 -7.62
CA TYR A 169 -8.97 3.99 -6.48
C TYR A 169 -9.27 5.49 -6.51
N ILE A 170 -8.25 6.33 -6.70
CA ILE A 170 -8.37 7.79 -6.82
C ILE A 170 -9.34 8.18 -7.95
N LYS A 171 -9.25 7.54 -9.11
CA LYS A 171 -10.14 7.81 -10.25
C LYS A 171 -11.59 7.37 -10.04
N SER A 172 -11.82 6.40 -9.16
CA SER A 172 -13.12 5.77 -8.94
C SER A 172 -13.91 6.30 -7.75
N SER A 173 -13.32 7.23 -6.98
CA SER A 173 -13.86 7.77 -5.73
C SER A 173 -14.05 9.27 -5.87
N ASP A 174 -15.19 9.78 -5.43
CA ASP A 174 -15.43 11.23 -5.39
C ASP A 174 -14.58 11.92 -4.30
N ASP A 175 -14.32 11.22 -3.19
CA ASP A 175 -13.41 11.65 -2.13
C ASP A 175 -12.48 10.50 -1.71
N PRO A 176 -11.41 10.24 -2.49
CA PRO A 176 -10.45 9.20 -2.14
C PRO A 176 -9.68 9.64 -0.90
N ALA A 177 -9.66 8.80 0.13
CA ALA A 177 -8.95 9.09 1.37
C ALA A 177 -8.19 7.86 1.85
N ALA A 178 -7.02 8.08 2.44
CA ALA A 178 -6.23 7.03 3.04
C ALA A 178 -5.41 7.49 4.25
N THR A 179 -4.79 6.52 4.91
CA THR A 179 -3.73 6.75 5.91
C THR A 179 -2.52 5.85 5.63
N ILE A 180 -1.38 6.21 6.19
CA ILE A 180 -0.11 5.49 6.11
C ILE A 180 0.23 5.01 7.51
N LEU A 181 0.15 3.70 7.73
CA LEU A 181 0.47 3.09 9.02
C LEU A 181 1.86 2.46 8.98
N PHE A 182 2.71 2.90 9.90
CA PHE A 182 4.04 2.33 10.11
C PHE A 182 3.96 1.20 11.14
N ARG A 183 4.34 -0.02 10.75
CA ARG A 183 4.31 -1.20 11.63
C ARG A 183 5.68 -1.67 12.09
N GLY A 184 6.70 -0.82 11.95
CA GLY A 184 8.08 -1.18 12.25
C GLY A 184 8.62 -2.25 11.30
N THR A 185 9.77 -2.81 11.68
CA THR A 185 10.46 -3.83 10.88
C THR A 185 9.76 -5.17 11.05
N VAL A 186 9.35 -5.78 9.93
CA VAL A 186 8.76 -7.13 9.93
C VAL A 186 9.72 -8.09 9.23
N ILE A 187 10.37 -8.93 10.02
CA ILE A 187 11.27 -9.98 9.52
C ILE A 187 10.43 -11.24 9.27
N GLY A 188 10.43 -11.74 8.03
CA GLY A 188 9.74 -12.99 7.68
C GLY A 188 9.21 -13.04 6.25
N SER A 189 9.37 -14.20 5.61
CA SER A 189 8.96 -14.52 4.25
C SER A 189 7.44 -14.59 4.10
N SER A 190 6.82 -13.48 3.70
CA SER A 190 5.43 -13.49 3.20
C SER A 190 5.29 -12.83 1.81
N LEU A 191 6.38 -12.44 1.17
CA LEU A 191 6.44 -12.24 -0.27
C LEU A 191 7.80 -12.77 -0.71
N ALA A 192 7.82 -13.87 -1.45
CA ALA A 192 9.05 -14.41 -1.99
C ALA A 192 9.72 -13.31 -2.83
N ALA A 193 11.01 -13.07 -2.59
CA ALA A 193 11.83 -12.30 -3.51
C ALA A 193 11.66 -12.86 -4.93
N PRO A 194 11.46 -12.03 -5.97
CA PRO A 194 11.49 -12.51 -7.34
C PRO A 194 12.86 -13.16 -7.55
N LYS A 195 12.88 -14.49 -7.74
CA LYS A 195 14.10 -15.16 -8.19
C LYS A 195 14.36 -14.67 -9.61
N GLY A 196 15.35 -13.80 -9.77
CA GLY A 196 15.90 -13.47 -11.08
C GLY A 196 16.29 -14.76 -11.77
N LYS A 197 15.74 -15.01 -12.96
CA LYS A 197 16.26 -16.07 -13.80
C LYS A 197 17.64 -15.61 -14.26
N ASN A 198 18.69 -16.30 -13.80
CA ASN A 198 19.98 -16.26 -14.49
C ASN A 198 19.72 -16.64 -15.95
N GLN A 199 20.06 -15.74 -16.87
CA GLN A 199 20.38 -16.13 -18.23
C GLN A 199 21.89 -16.33 -18.25
N ASP A 200 22.26 -17.59 -18.47
CA ASP A 200 23.62 -18.05 -18.60
C ASP A 200 24.31 -17.38 -19.81
N PHE A 201 25.55 -16.94 -19.62
CA PHE A 201 26.53 -16.67 -20.67
C PHE A 201 27.57 -17.78 -20.63
#